data_AF-X0X3L4-F1
#
_entry.id   AF-X0X3L4-F1
#
_cell.length_a   1.000
_cell.length_b   1.000
_cell.length_c   1.000
_cell.angle_alpha   90.00
_cell.angle_beta   90.00
_cell.angle_gamma   90.00
#
_symmetry.space_group_name_H-M   'P 1'
#
loop_
_entity.id
_entity.type
_entity.pdbx_description
1 polymer ?
#
loop_
_entity_poly.entity_id
_entity_poly.type
_entity_poly.pdbx_seq_one_letter_code
_entity_poly.pdbx_strand_id
1 'polypeptide(L)' 'MSKITILALALVCGLTLTGFAEAGFEEDVIPTSAGDLSITFIGHGTLMFT' A
#
# COMPACT_ATOMS: atom_id res chain seq x y z
N MET A 1 -37.42 0.15 9.77
CA MET A 1 -36.57 -0.92 9.22
C MET A 1 -35.67 -0.40 8.09
N SER A 2 -36.20 0.24 7.05
CA SER A 2 -35.41 0.81 5.93
C SER A 2 -34.17 1.66 6.35
N LYS A 3 -34.29 2.54 7.36
CA LYS A 3 -33.18 3.40 7.82
C LYS A 3 -31.99 2.64 8.41
N ILE A 4 -32.27 1.60 9.20
CA ILE A 4 -31.25 0.77 9.85
C ILE A 4 -30.53 -0.08 8.81
N THR A 5 -31.29 -0.60 7.83
CA THR A 5 -30.72 -1.35 6.70
C THR A 5 -29.80 -0.48 5.86
N ILE A 6 -30.17 0.78 5.58
CA ILE A 6 -29.32 1.74 4.86
C ILE A 6 -28.04 2.04 5.65
N LEU A 7 -28.14 2.24 6.95
CA LEU A 7 -27.00 2.52 7.83
C LEU A 7 -26.03 1.34 7.92
N ALA A 8 -26.57 0.12 8.03
CA ALA A 8 -25.78 -1.10 8.02
C ALA A 8 -25.07 -1.32 6.68
N LEU A 9 -25.76 -1.05 5.56
CA LEU A 9 -25.17 -1.14 4.22
C LEU A 9 -24.04 -0.12 4.02
N ALA A 10 -24.25 1.13 4.46
CA ALA A 10 -23.22 2.17 4.40
C ALA A 10 -21.97 1.82 5.24
N LEU A 11 -22.16 1.23 6.42
CA LEU A 11 -21.06 0.78 7.28
C LEU A 11 -20.26 -0.36 6.64
N VAL A 12 -20.94 -1.35 6.06
CA VAL A 12 -20.28 -2.46 5.37
C VAL A 12 -19.49 -1.97 4.15
N CYS A 13 -20.06 -1.05 3.36
CA CYS A 13 -19.35 -0.44 2.23
C CYS A 13 -18.16 0.43 2.66
N GLY A 14 -18.23 1.12 3.81
CA GLY A 14 -17.13 1.93 4.32
C GLY A 14 -15.91 1.10 4.77
N LEU A 15 -16.16 -0.10 5.32
CA LEU A 15 -15.12 -0.99 5.84
C LEU A 15 -14.32 -1.71 4.74
N THR A 16 -14.86 -1.90 3.54
CA THR A 16 -14.17 -2.58 2.43
C THR A 16 -13.24 -1.67 1.63
N LEU A 17 -13.28 -0.35 1.86
CA LEU A 17 -12.48 0.64 1.12
C LEU A 17 -11.06 0.82 1.67
N THR A 18 -10.71 0.21 2.81
CA THR A 18 -9.40 0.36 3.47
C THR A 18 -8.28 -0.47 2.82
N GLY A 19 -8.62 -1.43 1.94
CA GLY A 19 -7.65 -2.33 1.30
C GLY A 19 -6.93 -1.77 0.07
N PHE A 20 -7.28 -0.56 -0.40
CA PHE A 20 -6.72 0.03 -1.62
C PHE A 20 -5.59 1.05 -1.36
N ALA A 21 -5.03 1.08 -0.15
CA ALA A 21 -4.05 2.08 0.28
C ALA A 21 -2.59 1.59 0.25
N GLU A 22 -2.25 0.57 -0.52
CA GLU A 22 -0.85 0.24 -0.82
C GLU A 22 -0.50 0.83 -2.18
N ALA A 23 -0.18 2.13 -2.20
CA ALA A 23 0.68 2.64 -3.26
C ALA A 23 2.00 1.90 -3.12
N GLY A 24 2.48 1.26 -4.20
CA GLY A 24 3.72 0.49 -4.17
C GLY A 24 4.85 1.27 -3.51
N PHE A 25 5.77 0.55 -2.87
CA PHE A 25 6.91 1.17 -2.23
C PHE A 25 7.75 1.97 -3.23
N GLU A 26 8.31 3.09 -2.78
CA GLU A 26 9.26 3.86 -3.58
C GLU A 26 10.50 2.98 -3.84
N GLU A 27 10.88 2.86 -5.12
CA GLU A 27 12.04 2.11 -5.57
C GLU A 27 13.00 3.02 -6.32
N ASP A 28 14.28 2.95 -5.96
CA ASP A 28 15.38 3.65 -6.64
C ASP A 28 16.42 2.64 -7.13
N VAL A 29 16.98 2.90 -8.31
CA VAL A 29 17.91 1.99 -8.99
C VAL A 29 19.24 2.70 -9.18
N ILE A 30 20.30 2.13 -8.59
CA ILE A 30 21.67 2.63 -8.70
C ILE A 30 22.45 1.71 -9.65
N PRO A 31 22.87 2.17 -10.83
CA PRO A 31 23.73 1.40 -11.72
C PRO A 31 25.11 1.18 -11.10
N THR A 32 25.60 -0.06 -11.09
CA THR A 32 26.95 -0.37 -10.61
C THR A 32 27.73 -1.21 -11.62
N SER A 33 29.04 -1.36 -11.41
CA SER A 33 29.87 -2.24 -12.24
C SER A 33 29.55 -3.73 -12.08
N ALA A 34 28.85 -4.12 -11.01
CA ALA A 34 28.43 -5.49 -10.75
C ALA A 34 26.99 -5.79 -11.22
N GLY A 35 26.30 -4.79 -11.79
CA GLY A 35 24.87 -4.83 -12.11
C GLY A 35 24.10 -3.71 -11.42
N ASP A 36 22.81 -3.64 -11.67
CA ASP A 36 21.93 -2.65 -11.03
C ASP A 36 21.64 -3.07 -9.59
N LEU A 37 21.71 -2.11 -8.66
CA LEU A 37 21.28 -2.28 -7.27
C LEU A 37 19.93 -1.62 -7.10
N SER A 38 18.89 -2.40 -6.79
CA SER A 38 17.57 -1.85 -6.44
C SER A 38 17.47 -1.60 -4.94
N ILE A 39 16.93 -0.45 -4.58
CA ILE A 39 16.67 -0.03 -3.19
C ILE A 39 15.19 0.29 -3.06
N THR A 40 14.47 -0.47 -2.25
CA THR A 40 13.03 -0.25 -2.00
C THR A 40 12.80 0.28 -0.59
N PHE A 41 12.07 1.40 -0.45
CA PHE A 41 11.71 1.97 0.86
C PHE A 41 10.43 1.32 1.41
N ILE A 42 10.59 0.38 2.35
CA ILE A 42 9.46 -0.38 2.93
C ILE A 42 8.90 0.21 4.23
N GLY A 43 9.33 1.43 4.60
CA GLY A 43 8.78 2.20 5.72
C GLY A 43 9.66 2.27 6.97
N HIS A 44 9.47 3.32 7.78
CA HIS A 44 10.20 3.58 9.03
C HIS A 44 11.73 3.60 8.89
N GLY A 45 12.25 3.95 7.71
CA GLY A 45 13.69 3.92 7.43
C GLY A 45 14.24 2.53 7.09
N THR A 46 13.37 1.52 6.94
CA THR A 46 13.76 0.18 6.51
C THR A 46 13.86 0.12 4.99
N LEU A 47 14.95 -0.45 4.50
CA LEU A 47 15.24 -0.62 3.09
C LEU A 47 15.37 -2.11 2.75
N MET A 48 14.89 -2.49 1.58
CA MET A 48 15.14 -3.78 0.95
C MET A 48 16.11 -3.59 -0.22
N PHE A 49 17.05 -4.52 -0.39
CA PHE A 49 18.05 -4.50 -1.45
C PHE A 49 17.92 -5.76 -2.31
N THR A 50 17.99 -5.59 -3.63
CA THR A 50 17.94 -6.69 -4.61
C THR A 50 18.91 -6.45 -5.75
#